data_AF-L0MXD5-F1
#
_entry.id   AF-L0MXD5-F1
#
_cell.length_a   1.000
_cell.length_b   1.000
_cell.length_c   1.000
_cell.angle_alpha   90.00
_cell.angle_beta   90.00
_cell.angle_gamma   90.00
#
_symmetry.space_group_name_H-M   'P 1'
#
loop_
_entity.id
_entity.type
_entity.pdbx_description
1 polymer ?
#
loop_
_entity_poly.entity_id
_entity_poly.type
_entity_poly.pdbx_seq_one_letter_code
_entity_poly.pdbx_strand_id
1 'polypeptide(L)'
;MNSFPTFKYLLGILSIVGPGFSIEVIRFGDGDDYIIGKHVKGDEELLFTTYDLTKSSCQSSHKYPCTNNETHFTVNFEAKEKTACISAIKLFSYPEDKRKKMPTTSIIYCQKGGIGLHYCFLVYKKNEKRKDARVEIYGAPSKQQCSFKDRYIGSDPKQYDAYGLQYLFDKKDNWNLERTEIDKIKGPRSETFYHKDGLFNTQITYLAKDDKYSVVRDIVVKDKKKFSLHFSNFKEYRISFLDVYWFQESRSDNPRLPYIHYNGLCEKKNQTCELIFDTEEPITYALVKVFSNLNYNEPRTRGKSPGRG
;
A
#
# COMPACT_ATOMS: atom_id res chain seq x y z
N MET A 1 8.44 28.91 -19.36
CA MET A 1 9.61 28.94 -18.45
C MET A 1 9.09 29.15 -17.04
N ASN A 2 9.57 28.30 -16.12
CA ASN A 2 9.71 28.50 -14.66
C ASN A 2 8.41 28.58 -13.84
N SER A 3 7.96 27.48 -13.22
CA SER A 3 8.43 26.88 -11.94
C SER A 3 7.83 27.57 -10.72
N PHE A 4 6.80 26.96 -10.12
CA PHE A 4 6.36 27.26 -8.76
C PHE A 4 7.19 26.42 -7.78
N PRO A 5 7.86 27.03 -6.78
CA PRO A 5 8.36 26.32 -5.63
C PRO A 5 7.29 26.22 -4.54
N THR A 6 7.37 25.10 -3.84
CA THR A 6 6.69 24.73 -2.59
C THR A 6 6.84 25.79 -1.50
N PHE A 7 5.74 26.17 -0.84
CA PHE A 7 5.78 26.91 0.42
C PHE A 7 5.55 25.96 1.61
N LYS A 8 6.60 25.89 2.43
CA LYS A 8 6.71 25.24 3.72
C LYS A 8 5.96 26.04 4.80
N TYR A 9 5.47 25.32 5.80
CA TYR A 9 5.14 25.70 7.18
C TYR A 9 5.22 27.19 7.55
N LEU A 10 4.09 27.75 7.97
CA LEU A 10 4.04 29.04 8.66
C LEU A 10 4.41 28.86 10.14
N LEU A 11 5.61 29.33 10.51
CA LEU A 11 6.04 29.55 11.88
C LEU A 11 5.56 30.96 12.31
N GLY A 12 4.79 31.08 13.38
CA GLY A 12 4.54 32.36 14.04
C GLY A 12 5.67 32.66 15.03
N ILE A 13 6.50 33.66 14.73
CA ILE A 13 7.52 34.19 15.66
C ILE A 13 6.92 35.41 16.35
N LEU A 14 6.71 35.33 17.66
CA LEU A 14 6.52 36.47 18.55
C LEU A 14 7.78 36.60 19.39
N SER A 15 8.67 37.52 18.99
CA SER A 15 9.88 37.85 19.73
C SER A 15 9.54 38.76 20.90
N ILE A 16 9.61 38.26 22.13
CA ILE A 16 9.80 39.09 23.33
C ILE A 16 11.15 38.68 23.92
N VAL A 17 12.10 39.61 23.87
CA VAL A 17 13.45 39.44 24.41
C VAL A 17 13.39 39.72 25.91
N GLY A 18 13.64 38.70 26.73
CA GLY A 18 13.82 38.82 28.17
C GLY A 18 14.81 37.75 28.68
N PRO A 19 15.70 38.08 29.63
CA PRO A 19 16.75 37.17 30.08
C PRO A 19 16.16 36.16 31.08
N GLY A 20 16.36 34.86 30.85
CA GLY A 20 16.14 33.87 31.91
C GLY A 20 15.27 32.65 31.60
N PHE A 21 14.95 32.33 30.34
CA PHE A 21 14.44 30.99 29.99
C PHE A 21 15.09 30.50 28.70
N SER A 22 16.02 29.57 28.84
CA SER A 22 16.41 28.68 27.75
C SER A 22 15.14 27.93 27.33
N ILE A 23 14.51 28.36 26.24
CA ILE A 23 13.47 27.56 25.59
C ILE A 23 14.22 26.38 24.99
N GLU A 24 14.25 25.29 25.74
CA GLU A 24 14.59 23.98 25.20
C GLU A 24 13.51 23.68 24.15
N VAL A 25 13.86 23.84 22.88
CA VAL A 25 13.03 23.37 21.78
C VAL A 25 13.04 21.85 21.87
N ILE A 26 12.09 21.30 22.64
CA ILE A 26 11.81 19.87 22.69
C ILE A 26 11.35 19.48 21.30
N ARG A 27 12.24 18.89 20.51
CA ARG A 27 11.85 18.17 19.29
C ARG A 27 11.01 16.97 19.73
N PHE A 28 9.70 17.03 19.55
CA PHE A 28 8.80 15.88 19.70
C PHE A 28 8.96 14.90 18.53
N GLY A 29 10.19 14.46 18.22
CA GLY A 29 10.55 13.88 16.92
C GLY A 29 11.19 12.49 16.92
N ASP A 30 11.12 11.73 18.02
CA ASP A 30 11.79 10.43 18.12
C ASP A 30 10.83 9.22 17.98
N GLY A 31 9.58 9.44 17.59
CA GLY A 31 8.59 8.38 17.45
C GLY A 31 8.55 7.84 16.02
N ASP A 32 8.26 6.55 15.88
CA ASP A 32 8.07 5.92 14.58
C ASP A 32 6.60 5.98 14.18
N ASP A 33 6.35 6.30 12.91
CA ASP A 33 5.03 6.30 12.28
C ASP A 33 4.99 5.19 11.21
N TYR A 34 4.03 4.28 11.36
CA TYR A 34 3.82 3.17 10.45
C TYR A 34 2.44 3.25 9.81
N ILE A 35 2.36 2.97 8.51
CA ILE A 35 1.12 3.08 7.74
C ILE A 35 0.93 1.81 6.89
N ILE A 36 -0.30 1.29 6.91
CA ILE A 36 -0.81 0.32 5.94
C ILE A 36 -2.03 0.93 5.26
N GLY A 37 -2.11 0.86 3.95
CA GLY A 37 -3.25 1.42 3.21
C GLY A 37 -3.15 2.93 3.02
N LYS A 38 -4.28 3.59 2.76
CA LYS A 38 -4.30 5.02 2.46
C LYS A 38 -5.52 5.68 3.07
N HIS A 39 -5.31 6.67 3.93
CA HIS A 39 -6.38 7.48 4.49
C HIS A 39 -6.72 8.64 3.55
N VAL A 40 -8.01 8.93 3.32
CA VAL A 40 -8.46 10.10 2.57
C VAL A 40 -9.53 10.86 3.34
N LYS A 41 -9.70 12.15 3.02
CA LYS A 41 -10.74 12.98 3.62
C LYS A 41 -12.11 12.36 3.38
N GLY A 42 -12.87 12.13 4.45
CA GLY A 42 -14.19 11.52 4.41
C GLY A 42 -14.22 10.05 4.84
N ASP A 43 -13.06 9.43 5.10
CA ASP A 43 -13.00 8.15 5.78
C ASP A 43 -13.58 8.23 7.20
N GLU A 44 -14.20 7.15 7.62
CA GLU A 44 -14.71 6.98 8.99
C GLU A 44 -13.59 6.57 9.92
N GLU A 45 -13.55 7.15 11.11
CA GLU A 45 -12.70 6.67 12.19
C GLU A 45 -13.35 5.42 12.82
N LEU A 46 -12.72 4.26 12.62
CA LEU A 46 -13.21 2.99 13.16
C LEU A 46 -12.60 2.67 14.53
N LEU A 47 -11.36 3.09 14.74
CA LEU A 47 -10.64 2.97 16.01
C LEU A 47 -9.66 4.12 16.17
N PHE A 48 -9.64 4.71 17.36
CA PHE A 48 -8.60 5.61 17.80
C PHE A 48 -8.30 5.32 19.27
N THR A 49 -7.11 4.81 19.58
CA THR A 49 -6.76 4.44 20.96
C THR A 49 -5.25 4.45 21.16
N THR A 50 -4.83 4.61 22.41
CA THR A 50 -3.41 4.53 22.80
C THR A 50 -3.24 3.44 23.86
N TYR A 51 -2.27 2.57 23.65
CA TYR A 51 -1.91 1.48 24.55
C TYR A 51 -0.59 1.80 25.25
N ASP A 52 -0.57 1.67 26.58
CA ASP A 52 0.68 1.71 27.36
C ASP A 52 1.40 0.36 27.22
N LEU A 53 2.61 0.39 26.64
CA LEU A 53 3.42 -0.79 26.37
C LEU A 53 4.55 -1.00 27.39
N THR A 54 4.66 -0.12 28.40
CA THR A 54 5.65 -0.28 29.50
C THR A 54 5.28 -1.43 30.44
N LYS A 55 4.01 -1.83 30.46
CA LYS A 55 3.51 -2.96 31.23
C LYS A 55 3.32 -4.18 30.32
N SER A 56 3.63 -5.37 30.84
CA SER A 56 3.41 -6.64 30.14
C SER A 56 1.92 -6.92 29.92
N SER A 57 1.06 -6.50 30.85
CA SER A 57 -0.38 -6.53 30.63
C SER A 57 -0.79 -5.38 29.71
N CYS A 58 -1.36 -5.71 28.55
CA CYS A 58 -1.97 -4.70 27.70
C CYS A 58 -3.25 -4.21 28.39
N GLN A 59 -3.17 -3.03 29.03
CA GLN A 59 -4.32 -2.37 29.62
C GLN A 59 -4.99 -1.50 28.54
N SER A 60 -6.02 -2.04 27.91
CA SER A 60 -6.87 -1.26 27.02
C SER A 60 -7.91 -0.52 27.85
N SER A 61 -8.02 0.81 27.70
CA SER A 61 -9.21 1.55 28.13
C SER A 61 -10.43 1.26 27.23
N HIS A 62 -10.28 0.45 26.17
CA HIS A 62 -11.26 0.19 25.12
C HIS A 62 -11.53 -1.31 24.89
N LYS A 63 -12.66 -1.62 24.25
CA LYS A 63 -13.29 -2.96 24.14
C LYS A 63 -12.51 -4.06 23.40
N TYR A 64 -11.38 -3.76 22.76
CA TYR A 64 -10.68 -4.72 21.88
C TYR A 64 -9.60 -5.51 22.63
N PRO A 65 -9.58 -6.86 22.55
CA PRO A 65 -8.54 -7.68 23.14
C PRO A 65 -7.15 -7.33 22.60
N CYS A 66 -6.15 -7.27 23.48
CA CYS A 66 -4.79 -6.94 23.11
C CYS A 66 -3.76 -7.70 23.97
N THR A 67 -2.55 -7.85 23.46
CA THR A 67 -1.42 -8.47 24.16
C THR A 67 -0.16 -7.64 23.98
N ASN A 68 0.72 -7.63 24.98
CA ASN A 68 2.04 -7.00 24.89
C ASN A 68 3.10 -7.92 25.50
N ASN A 69 4.23 -8.07 24.82
CA ASN A 69 5.43 -8.71 25.36
C ASN A 69 6.67 -7.96 24.84
N GLU A 70 7.89 -8.47 25.04
CA GLU A 70 9.09 -7.73 24.63
C GLU A 70 9.19 -7.49 23.11
N THR A 71 8.71 -8.43 22.29
CA THR A 71 8.91 -8.44 20.84
C THR A 71 7.64 -8.13 20.04
N HIS A 72 6.47 -8.21 20.66
CA HIS A 72 5.19 -8.07 19.97
C HIS A 72 4.20 -7.29 20.83
N PHE A 73 3.51 -6.36 20.19
CA PHE A 73 2.23 -5.83 20.63
C PHE A 73 1.16 -6.28 19.64
N THR A 74 -0.02 -6.65 20.12
CA THR A 74 -1.13 -7.04 19.25
C THR A 74 -2.44 -6.45 19.71
N VAL A 75 -3.32 -6.17 18.74
CA VAL A 75 -4.72 -5.79 18.99
C VAL A 75 -5.63 -6.53 18.00
N ASN A 76 -6.68 -7.16 18.52
CA ASN A 76 -7.69 -7.83 17.72
C ASN A 76 -8.86 -6.87 17.47
N PHE A 77 -8.80 -6.14 16.36
CA PHE A 77 -9.81 -5.18 15.97
C PHE A 77 -10.90 -5.82 15.10
N GLU A 78 -12.16 -5.51 15.41
CA GLU A 78 -13.33 -5.82 14.58
C GLU A 78 -14.27 -4.60 14.56
N ALA A 79 -14.63 -4.13 13.38
CA ALA A 79 -15.56 -3.04 13.22
C ALA A 79 -16.95 -3.45 13.73
N LYS A 80 -17.68 -2.51 14.35
CA LYS A 80 -19.05 -2.77 14.83
C LYS A 80 -20.00 -3.13 13.69
N GLU A 81 -19.85 -2.44 12.56
CA GLU A 81 -20.59 -2.73 11.34
C GLU A 81 -19.75 -3.62 10.43
N LYS A 82 -20.25 -4.83 10.12
CA LYS A 82 -19.55 -5.78 9.22
C LYS A 82 -19.43 -5.28 7.78
N THR A 83 -20.17 -4.24 7.43
CA THR A 83 -20.12 -3.53 6.15
C THR A 83 -18.99 -2.50 6.07
N ALA A 84 -18.38 -2.12 7.20
CA ALA A 84 -17.24 -1.22 7.20
C ALA A 84 -16.00 -1.94 6.65
N CYS A 85 -15.22 -1.27 5.81
CA CYS A 85 -14.01 -1.83 5.24
C CYS A 85 -12.82 -0.95 5.57
N ILE A 86 -11.81 -1.54 6.21
CA ILE A 86 -10.59 -0.84 6.61
C ILE A 86 -9.91 -0.29 5.36
N SER A 87 -9.71 1.02 5.30
CA SER A 87 -9.01 1.74 4.23
C SER A 87 -7.55 2.04 4.60
N ALA A 88 -7.29 2.25 5.89
CA ALA A 88 -5.95 2.52 6.40
C ALA A 88 -5.81 2.10 7.87
N ILE A 89 -4.59 1.72 8.24
CA ILE A 89 -4.15 1.49 9.61
C ILE A 89 -2.91 2.32 9.82
N LYS A 90 -2.89 3.10 10.89
CA LYS A 90 -1.71 3.83 11.34
C LYS A 90 -1.33 3.39 12.74
N LEU A 91 -0.05 3.24 12.97
CA LEU A 91 0.50 2.99 14.30
C LEU A 91 1.62 3.97 14.56
N PHE A 92 1.49 4.72 15.64
CA PHE A 92 2.55 5.59 16.12
C PHE A 92 3.06 5.09 17.47
N SER A 93 4.37 5.13 17.68
CA SER A 93 4.98 4.58 18.89
C SER A 93 6.28 5.30 19.22
N TYR A 94 6.63 5.42 20.51
CA TYR A 94 7.92 5.91 20.97
C TYR A 94 8.80 4.79 21.57
N PRO A 95 10.13 4.82 21.32
CA PRO A 95 11.06 3.92 21.99
C PRO A 95 11.12 4.20 23.50
N GLU A 96 11.28 3.15 24.30
CA GLU A 96 11.45 3.28 25.75
C GLU A 96 12.78 3.95 26.11
N ASP A 97 13.86 3.49 25.50
CA ASP A 97 15.21 4.05 25.65
C ASP A 97 15.61 4.86 24.42
N LYS A 98 15.72 6.18 24.58
CA LYS A 98 16.12 7.11 23.52
C LYS A 98 17.59 6.99 23.09
N ARG A 99 18.40 6.16 23.78
CA ARG A 99 19.85 6.08 23.56
C ARG A 99 20.25 5.12 22.43
N LYS A 100 19.36 4.21 22.00
CA LYS A 100 19.64 3.32 20.86
C LYS A 100 19.48 4.07 19.54
N LYS A 101 20.61 4.46 18.95
CA LYS A 101 20.71 5.15 17.65
C LYS A 101 20.61 4.22 16.43
N MET A 102 20.52 2.90 16.61
CA MET A 102 20.48 2.00 15.46
C MET A 102 19.05 1.93 14.91
N PRO A 103 18.84 2.22 13.61
CA PRO A 103 17.53 2.05 12.99
C PRO A 103 17.20 0.55 13.01
N THR A 104 16.29 0.16 13.88
CA THR A 104 15.71 -1.19 13.83
C THR A 104 14.27 -1.01 13.38
N THR A 105 14.00 -1.29 12.10
CA THR A 105 12.68 -1.10 11.50
C THR A 105 11.73 -2.16 12.05
N SER A 106 11.08 -1.84 13.17
CA SER A 106 9.90 -2.55 13.61
C SER A 106 8.84 -2.49 12.50
N ILE A 107 7.92 -3.45 12.47
CA ILE A 107 6.94 -3.56 11.38
C ILE A 107 5.53 -3.73 11.94
N ILE A 108 4.55 -3.28 11.18
CA ILE A 108 3.13 -3.58 11.43
C ILE A 108 2.55 -4.41 10.29
N TYR A 109 1.66 -5.33 10.62
CA TYR A 109 0.91 -6.12 9.64
C TYR A 109 -0.38 -6.67 10.27
N CYS A 110 -1.36 -7.02 9.43
CA CYS A 110 -2.51 -7.80 9.88
C CYS A 110 -2.19 -9.29 9.74
N GLN A 111 -2.13 -10.02 10.86
CA GLN A 111 -1.93 -11.47 10.88
C GLN A 111 -3.15 -12.24 10.32
N LYS A 112 -4.33 -11.61 10.42
CA LYS A 112 -5.61 -11.99 9.83
C LYS A 112 -6.38 -10.72 9.50
N GLY A 113 -7.13 -10.70 8.41
CA GLY A 113 -7.91 -9.52 8.04
C GLY A 113 -7.03 -8.42 7.44
N GLY A 114 -7.52 -7.18 7.46
CA GLY A 114 -6.76 -6.02 7.00
C GLY A 114 -7.50 -5.17 5.98
N ILE A 115 -6.75 -4.54 5.07
CA ILE A 115 -7.32 -3.59 4.11
C ILE A 115 -8.41 -4.26 3.26
N GLY A 116 -9.59 -3.64 3.19
CA GLY A 116 -10.75 -4.18 2.47
C GLY A 116 -11.64 -5.10 3.31
N LEU A 117 -11.24 -5.45 4.52
CA LEU A 117 -12.02 -6.28 5.46
C LEU A 117 -12.48 -5.44 6.66
N HIS A 118 -13.43 -5.97 7.43
CA HIS A 118 -14.00 -5.30 8.61
C HIS A 118 -13.26 -5.62 9.91
N TYR A 119 -12.20 -6.42 9.85
CA TYR A 119 -11.41 -6.83 11.01
C TYR A 119 -9.94 -6.87 10.65
N CYS A 120 -9.07 -6.71 11.66
CA CYS A 120 -7.64 -6.91 11.55
C CYS A 120 -7.11 -7.38 12.90
N PHE A 121 -6.46 -8.54 12.92
CA PHE A 121 -5.54 -8.90 14.00
C PHE A 121 -4.22 -8.17 13.71
N LEU A 122 -4.11 -6.95 14.22
CA LEU A 122 -2.93 -6.12 14.03
C LEU A 122 -1.80 -6.62 14.93
N VAL A 123 -0.63 -6.83 14.32
CA VAL A 123 0.60 -7.17 14.99
C VAL A 123 1.59 -6.04 14.75
N TYR A 124 2.13 -5.50 15.84
CA TYR A 124 3.29 -4.65 15.86
C TYR A 124 4.48 -5.46 16.36
N LYS A 125 5.35 -5.87 15.45
CA LYS A 125 6.59 -6.59 15.78
C LYS A 125 7.66 -5.56 16.11
N LYS A 126 8.03 -5.54 17.38
CA LYS A 126 8.94 -4.59 18.00
C LYS A 126 10.35 -5.16 17.97
N ASN A 127 11.28 -4.39 17.43
CA ASN A 127 12.72 -4.73 17.51
C ASN A 127 13.38 -4.18 18.79
N GLU A 128 12.69 -3.30 19.50
CA GLU A 128 13.12 -2.74 20.78
C GLU A 128 11.91 -2.46 21.67
N LYS A 129 12.15 -2.21 22.96
CA LYS A 129 11.07 -1.87 23.89
C LYS A 129 10.48 -0.51 23.54
N ARG A 130 9.16 -0.41 23.65
CA ARG A 130 8.36 0.76 23.27
C ARG A 130 7.52 1.22 24.45
N LYS A 131 7.30 2.54 24.56
CA LYS A 131 6.48 3.14 25.63
C LYS A 131 5.00 2.96 25.35
N ASP A 132 4.61 3.12 24.10
CA ASP A 132 3.22 3.16 23.68
C ASP A 132 3.01 2.58 22.29
N ALA A 133 1.75 2.31 21.97
CA ALA A 133 1.27 2.15 20.61
C ALA A 133 -0.04 2.91 20.48
N ARG A 134 -0.03 4.02 19.74
CA ARG A 134 -1.23 4.72 19.31
C ARG A 134 -1.70 4.12 18.00
N VAL A 135 -2.87 3.50 18.02
CA VAL A 135 -3.45 2.80 16.88
C VAL A 135 -4.64 3.60 16.37
N GLU A 136 -4.61 3.91 15.08
CA GLU A 136 -5.69 4.55 14.35
C GLU A 136 -6.12 3.65 13.18
N ILE A 137 -7.39 3.30 13.09
CA ILE A 137 -7.94 2.49 12.00
C ILE A 137 -9.06 3.29 11.34
N TYR A 138 -8.95 3.46 10.04
CA TYR A 138 -9.88 4.20 9.21
C TYR A 138 -10.64 3.25 8.28
N GLY A 139 -11.88 3.59 7.99
CA GLY A 139 -12.78 2.85 7.12
C GLY A 139 -13.25 3.68 5.94
N ALA A 140 -13.47 3.04 4.79
CA ALA A 140 -14.27 3.66 3.74
C ALA A 140 -15.70 3.93 4.26
N PRO A 141 -16.38 5.00 3.78
CA PRO A 141 -17.70 5.38 4.23
C PRO A 141 -18.69 4.20 4.28
N SER A 142 -19.29 3.99 5.45
CA SER A 142 -20.28 2.94 5.68
C SER A 142 -21.45 3.11 4.71
N LYS A 143 -21.93 1.98 4.14
CA LYS A 143 -22.95 1.87 3.07
C LYS A 143 -22.46 1.99 1.63
N GLN A 144 -21.18 2.21 1.37
CA GLN A 144 -20.61 2.03 0.03
C GLN A 144 -20.07 0.61 -0.14
N GLN A 145 -20.12 0.08 -1.37
CA GLN A 145 -19.41 -1.15 -1.69
C GLN A 145 -17.91 -0.92 -1.45
N CYS A 146 -17.25 -1.88 -0.79
CA CYS A 146 -15.84 -1.78 -0.48
C CYS A 146 -15.01 -1.80 -1.75
N SER A 147 -14.70 -0.59 -2.22
CA SER A 147 -13.88 -0.30 -3.40
C SER A 147 -12.94 0.82 -3.02
N PHE A 148 -11.66 0.63 -3.31
CA PHE A 148 -10.64 1.66 -3.09
C PHE A 148 -10.11 2.21 -4.42
N LYS A 149 -10.83 1.97 -5.51
CA LYS A 149 -10.48 2.44 -6.85
C LYS A 149 -10.09 3.91 -6.86
N ASP A 150 -10.98 4.81 -6.47
CA ASP A 150 -10.80 6.27 -6.59
C ASP A 150 -9.62 6.78 -5.73
N ARG A 151 -9.37 6.09 -4.62
CA ARG A 151 -8.26 6.37 -3.69
C ARG A 151 -6.89 6.10 -4.30
N TYR A 152 -6.79 5.11 -5.19
CA TYR A 152 -5.53 4.66 -5.78
C TYR A 152 -5.36 5.05 -7.25
N ILE A 153 -6.41 5.39 -7.99
CA ILE A 153 -6.23 5.88 -9.37
C ILE A 153 -5.89 7.36 -9.45
N GLY A 154 -6.32 8.16 -8.46
CA GLY A 154 -6.15 9.61 -8.46
C GLY A 154 -6.87 10.31 -9.62
N SER A 155 -6.57 11.59 -9.82
CA SER A 155 -7.22 12.43 -10.84
C SER A 155 -6.66 12.23 -12.25
N ASP A 156 -5.41 11.78 -12.38
CA ASP A 156 -4.78 11.49 -13.67
C ASP A 156 -4.15 10.09 -13.67
N PRO A 157 -4.97 9.05 -13.88
CA PRO A 157 -4.50 7.66 -13.87
C PRO A 157 -3.61 7.31 -15.07
N LYS A 158 -3.53 8.17 -16.08
CA LYS A 158 -2.62 7.98 -17.22
C LYS A 158 -1.19 8.39 -16.84
N GLN A 159 -1.04 9.45 -16.04
CA GLN A 159 0.27 9.98 -15.68
C GLN A 159 0.83 9.45 -14.38
N TYR A 160 -0.03 9.08 -13.42
CA TYR A 160 0.38 8.67 -12.08
C TYR A 160 -0.05 7.26 -11.74
N ASP A 161 0.81 6.58 -11.00
CA ASP A 161 0.62 5.23 -10.51
C ASP A 161 -0.12 5.22 -9.15
N ALA A 162 -0.41 4.04 -8.58
CA ALA A 162 -1.18 3.96 -7.33
C ALA A 162 -0.42 4.45 -6.08
N TYR A 163 0.90 4.60 -6.16
CA TYR A 163 1.74 5.21 -5.13
C TYR A 163 1.76 6.75 -5.24
N GLY A 164 1.17 7.32 -6.31
CA GLY A 164 1.22 8.74 -6.62
C GLY A 164 2.49 9.17 -7.34
N LEU A 165 3.27 8.23 -7.88
CA LEU A 165 4.47 8.52 -8.65
C LEU A 165 4.15 8.65 -10.13
N GLN A 166 4.82 9.58 -10.80
CA GLN A 166 4.65 9.79 -12.23
C GLN A 166 5.29 8.64 -13.03
N TYR A 167 4.61 8.14 -14.06
CA TYR A 167 5.23 7.26 -15.03
C TYR A 167 6.30 8.04 -15.82
N LEU A 168 7.55 7.61 -15.68
CA LEU A 168 8.67 8.13 -16.46
C LEU A 168 8.93 7.23 -17.66
N PHE A 169 9.36 7.80 -18.77
CA PHE A 169 9.57 7.08 -20.02
C PHE A 169 10.99 7.31 -20.54
N ASP A 170 11.60 6.25 -21.08
CA ASP A 170 12.90 6.32 -21.73
C ASP A 170 12.79 7.15 -23.02
N LYS A 171 13.78 8.01 -23.29
CA LYS A 171 13.77 8.85 -24.49
C LYS A 171 14.05 8.08 -25.79
N LYS A 172 14.67 6.89 -25.70
CA LYS A 172 15.06 6.07 -26.84
C LYS A 172 13.93 5.20 -27.34
N ASP A 173 13.22 4.52 -26.44
CA ASP A 173 12.16 3.55 -26.79
C ASP A 173 10.74 3.98 -26.35
N ASN A 174 10.61 5.07 -25.60
CA ASN A 174 9.34 5.56 -25.03
C ASN A 174 8.63 4.56 -24.11
N TRP A 175 9.35 3.58 -23.54
CA TRP A 175 8.79 2.65 -22.57
C TRP A 175 9.01 3.13 -21.15
N ASN A 176 8.14 2.68 -20.25
CA ASN A 176 8.22 3.10 -18.86
C ASN A 176 9.54 2.66 -18.23
N LEU A 177 10.11 3.56 -17.46
CA LEU A 177 11.28 3.31 -16.65
C LEU A 177 10.88 2.61 -15.34
N GLU A 178 11.84 1.92 -14.76
CA GLU A 178 11.72 1.34 -13.43
C GLU A 178 11.54 2.46 -12.39
N ARG A 179 10.71 2.24 -11.38
CA ARG A 179 10.53 3.20 -10.28
C ARG A 179 11.78 3.20 -9.40
N THR A 180 12.33 4.35 -9.05
CA THR A 180 13.56 4.44 -8.23
C THR A 180 13.28 4.85 -6.78
N GLU A 181 12.10 5.39 -6.49
CA GLU A 181 11.74 5.98 -5.20
C GLU A 181 10.89 5.07 -4.30
N ILE A 182 10.75 3.78 -4.67
CA ILE A 182 9.95 2.79 -3.94
C ILE A 182 10.80 1.56 -3.67
N ASP A 183 10.62 0.95 -2.49
CA ASP A 183 11.28 -0.28 -2.09
C ASP A 183 10.97 -1.42 -3.06
N LYS A 184 11.98 -2.26 -3.28
CA LYS A 184 11.93 -3.32 -4.29
C LYS A 184 12.24 -4.66 -3.70
N ILE A 185 11.49 -5.66 -4.14
CA ILE A 185 11.77 -7.06 -3.87
C ILE A 185 11.98 -7.76 -5.21
N LYS A 186 13.11 -8.46 -5.35
CA LYS A 186 13.37 -9.28 -6.54
C LYS A 186 12.67 -10.62 -6.36
N GLY A 187 11.81 -10.94 -7.31
CA GLY A 187 11.16 -12.23 -7.39
C GLY A 187 12.10 -13.34 -7.85
N PRO A 188 11.72 -14.61 -7.64
CA PRO A 188 12.52 -15.77 -8.02
C PRO A 188 12.75 -15.90 -9.54
N ARG A 189 11.95 -15.20 -10.37
CA ARG A 189 12.01 -15.24 -11.84
C ARG A 189 12.48 -13.92 -12.46
N SER A 190 13.35 -13.18 -11.77
CA SER A 190 13.83 -11.85 -12.18
C SER A 190 12.75 -10.76 -12.24
N GLU A 191 11.57 -11.07 -11.71
CA GLU A 191 10.48 -10.12 -11.58
C GLU A 191 10.83 -9.04 -10.56
N THR A 192 10.39 -7.81 -10.80
CA THR A 192 10.57 -6.73 -9.82
C THR A 192 9.23 -6.40 -9.23
N PHE A 193 9.16 -6.50 -7.91
CA PHE A 193 8.00 -6.13 -7.13
C PHE A 193 8.30 -4.84 -6.38
N TYR A 194 7.35 -3.93 -6.35
CA TYR A 194 7.46 -2.69 -5.59
C TYR A 194 6.54 -2.76 -4.39
N HIS A 195 6.93 -2.16 -3.28
CA HIS A 195 6.16 -2.17 -2.05
C HIS A 195 6.23 -0.82 -1.33
N LYS A 196 5.08 -0.30 -0.90
CA LYS A 196 4.97 0.88 -0.03
C LYS A 196 3.66 0.84 0.75
N ASP A 197 3.72 1.14 2.05
CA ASP A 197 2.55 1.21 2.94
C ASP A 197 1.65 -0.04 2.87
N GLY A 198 2.27 -1.22 2.77
CA GLY A 198 1.59 -2.52 2.63
C GLY A 198 1.01 -2.82 1.24
N LEU A 199 1.01 -1.84 0.32
CA LEU A 199 0.58 -2.03 -1.06
C LEU A 199 1.75 -2.57 -1.88
N PHE A 200 1.55 -3.71 -2.52
CA PHE A 200 2.50 -4.32 -3.44
C PHE A 200 2.11 -4.01 -4.88
N ASN A 201 3.08 -4.06 -5.78
CA ASN A 201 2.88 -3.87 -7.20
C ASN A 201 3.77 -4.78 -8.05
N THR A 202 3.21 -5.22 -9.18
CA THR A 202 3.95 -5.78 -10.31
C THR A 202 3.37 -5.27 -11.62
N GLN A 203 4.16 -5.34 -12.67
CA GLN A 203 3.80 -4.90 -14.02
C GLN A 203 3.72 -6.12 -14.95
N ILE A 204 2.65 -6.20 -15.74
CA ILE A 204 2.51 -7.17 -16.82
C ILE A 204 2.82 -6.44 -18.12
N THR A 205 3.98 -6.76 -18.72
CA THR A 205 4.62 -6.06 -19.85
C THR A 205 5.10 -4.62 -19.54
N TYR A 206 5.49 -3.87 -20.58
CA TYR A 206 5.96 -2.49 -20.47
C TYR A 206 4.87 -1.51 -20.92
N LEU A 207 4.69 -0.42 -20.18
CA LEU A 207 3.82 0.69 -20.54
C LEU A 207 4.54 1.58 -21.58
N ALA A 208 3.88 1.84 -22.71
CA ALA A 208 4.38 2.77 -23.73
C ALA A 208 3.75 4.16 -23.55
N LYS A 209 4.48 5.21 -23.93
CA LYS A 209 4.03 6.62 -23.76
C LYS A 209 2.72 6.95 -24.48
N ASP A 210 2.44 6.27 -25.60
CA ASP A 210 1.24 6.44 -26.42
C ASP A 210 0.04 5.61 -25.94
N ASP A 211 0.24 4.73 -24.97
CA ASP A 211 -0.85 3.95 -24.38
C ASP A 211 -1.91 4.84 -23.75
N LYS A 212 -3.14 4.36 -23.83
CA LYS A 212 -4.30 5.02 -23.24
C LYS A 212 -4.70 4.29 -21.98
N TYR A 213 -4.89 5.02 -20.89
CA TYR A 213 -5.62 4.49 -19.75
C TYR A 213 -7.03 4.11 -20.20
N SER A 214 -7.45 2.88 -19.93
CA SER A 214 -8.72 2.33 -20.41
C SER A 214 -9.70 2.15 -19.25
N VAL A 215 -9.34 1.31 -18.28
CA VAL A 215 -10.20 0.98 -17.15
C VAL A 215 -9.36 0.57 -15.96
N VAL A 216 -10.01 0.52 -14.81
CA VAL A 216 -9.46 -0.09 -13.60
C VAL A 216 -10.49 -1.06 -13.03
N ARG A 217 -10.00 -2.20 -12.55
CA ARG A 217 -10.78 -3.22 -11.85
C ARG A 217 -10.20 -3.41 -10.47
N ASP A 218 -11.06 -3.48 -9.47
CA ASP A 218 -10.70 -3.84 -8.12
C ASP A 218 -11.58 -4.95 -7.56
N ILE A 219 -11.06 -5.63 -6.56
CA ILE A 219 -11.77 -6.68 -5.85
C ILE A 219 -11.30 -6.76 -4.41
N VAL A 220 -12.25 -6.84 -3.48
CA VAL A 220 -11.99 -7.34 -2.12
C VAL A 220 -12.03 -8.86 -2.17
N VAL A 221 -10.93 -9.49 -1.77
CA VAL A 221 -10.74 -10.93 -1.84
C VAL A 221 -11.05 -11.53 -0.47
N LYS A 222 -12.03 -12.45 -0.44
CA LYS A 222 -12.43 -13.14 0.79
C LYS A 222 -11.74 -14.50 0.88
N ASP A 223 -10.57 -14.50 1.52
CA ASP A 223 -9.74 -15.67 1.89
C ASP A 223 -9.64 -16.74 0.79
N LYS A 224 -9.08 -16.35 -0.37
CA LYS A 224 -8.82 -17.27 -1.49
C LYS A 224 -7.33 -17.24 -1.84
N LYS A 225 -6.70 -18.42 -1.85
CA LYS A 225 -5.34 -18.64 -2.38
C LYS A 225 -5.26 -18.52 -3.91
N LYS A 226 -6.41 -18.54 -4.59
CA LYS A 226 -6.49 -18.36 -6.03
C LYS A 226 -7.76 -17.61 -6.41
N PHE A 227 -7.62 -16.55 -7.18
CA PHE A 227 -8.73 -15.80 -7.76
C PHE A 227 -8.32 -15.22 -9.11
N SER A 228 -9.31 -14.73 -9.87
CA SER A 228 -9.04 -14.14 -11.18
C SER A 228 -9.86 -12.88 -11.43
N LEU A 229 -9.33 -12.03 -12.31
CA LEU A 229 -9.99 -10.85 -12.84
C LEU A 229 -10.12 -10.98 -14.35
N HIS A 230 -11.30 -10.64 -14.87
CA HIS A 230 -11.61 -10.73 -16.29
C HIS A 230 -11.60 -9.34 -16.93
N PHE A 231 -10.96 -9.24 -18.09
CA PHE A 231 -10.80 -8.00 -18.83
C PHE A 231 -11.25 -8.20 -20.28
N SER A 232 -11.98 -7.23 -20.81
CA SER A 232 -12.23 -7.15 -22.25
C SER A 232 -10.93 -6.85 -22.97
N ASN A 233 -10.69 -7.53 -24.09
CA ASN A 233 -9.50 -7.38 -24.93
C ASN A 233 -9.92 -7.30 -26.40
N PHE A 234 -10.81 -6.36 -26.70
CA PHE A 234 -11.38 -6.19 -28.04
C PHE A 234 -11.50 -4.72 -28.40
N LYS A 235 -11.21 -4.40 -29.68
CA LYS A 235 -11.18 -3.03 -30.23
C LYS A 235 -10.47 -2.07 -29.27
N GLU A 236 -11.08 -0.94 -28.93
CA GLU A 236 -10.50 0.11 -28.09
C GLU A 236 -10.06 -0.35 -26.68
N TYR A 237 -10.55 -1.50 -26.20
CA TYR A 237 -10.16 -2.11 -24.93
C TYR A 237 -8.98 -3.08 -25.03
N ARG A 238 -8.34 -3.17 -26.19
CA ARG A 238 -7.21 -4.07 -26.39
C ARG A 238 -6.10 -3.80 -25.39
N ILE A 239 -5.82 -4.77 -24.52
CA ILE A 239 -4.89 -4.64 -23.40
C ILE A 239 -3.47 -4.57 -23.95
N SER A 240 -2.74 -3.56 -23.50
CA SER A 240 -1.34 -3.34 -23.86
C SER A 240 -0.39 -3.39 -22.67
N PHE A 241 -0.91 -3.09 -21.47
CA PHE A 241 -0.16 -3.10 -20.22
C PHE A 241 -1.11 -3.21 -19.02
N LEU A 242 -0.69 -3.94 -17.98
CA LEU A 242 -1.37 -3.97 -16.69
C LEU A 242 -0.43 -3.51 -15.58
N ASP A 243 -0.90 -2.55 -14.78
CA ASP A 243 -0.27 -2.17 -13.51
C ASP A 243 -1.09 -2.80 -12.37
N VAL A 244 -0.53 -3.84 -11.75
CA VAL A 244 -1.25 -4.71 -10.82
C VAL A 244 -0.82 -4.42 -9.39
N TYR A 245 -1.78 -4.11 -8.53
CA TYR A 245 -1.56 -3.76 -7.13
C TYR A 245 -2.36 -4.66 -6.20
N TRP A 246 -1.82 -4.95 -5.01
CA TRP A 246 -2.55 -5.73 -4.00
C TRP A 246 -2.07 -5.48 -2.57
N PHE A 247 -2.93 -5.80 -1.60
CA PHE A 247 -2.58 -5.95 -0.19
C PHE A 247 -2.50 -7.43 0.16
N GLN A 248 -1.44 -7.82 0.86
CA GLN A 248 -1.18 -9.21 1.23
C GLN A 248 -1.10 -9.37 2.75
N GLU A 249 -1.76 -10.40 3.28
CA GLU A 249 -1.60 -10.81 4.67
C GLU A 249 -0.33 -11.66 4.79
N SER A 250 0.73 -11.10 5.35
CA SER A 250 1.97 -11.84 5.62
C SER A 250 2.28 -11.92 7.10
N ARG A 251 2.75 -13.09 7.55
CA ARG A 251 3.30 -13.32 8.89
C ARG A 251 4.83 -13.34 8.92
N SER A 252 5.44 -13.22 7.73
CA SER A 252 6.87 -13.31 7.52
C SER A 252 7.42 -11.92 7.21
N ASP A 253 8.62 -11.63 7.69
CA ASP A 253 9.35 -10.43 7.25
C ASP A 253 9.67 -10.49 5.74
N ASN A 254 9.71 -11.70 5.17
CA ASN A 254 9.85 -11.97 3.75
C ASN A 254 8.53 -12.57 3.21
N PRO A 255 7.62 -11.76 2.66
CA PRO A 255 6.33 -12.24 2.15
C PRO A 255 6.50 -13.13 0.92
N ARG A 256 5.72 -14.21 0.83
CA ARG A 256 5.67 -15.05 -0.38
C ARG A 256 4.81 -14.37 -1.45
N LEU A 257 5.47 -13.81 -2.46
CA LEU A 257 4.82 -13.01 -3.50
C LEU A 257 3.99 -13.88 -4.46
N PRO A 258 2.83 -13.40 -4.94
CA PRO A 258 1.96 -14.17 -5.82
C PRO A 258 2.54 -14.35 -7.22
N TYR A 259 2.19 -15.46 -7.85
CA TYR A 259 2.40 -15.67 -9.28
C TYR A 259 1.19 -15.14 -10.06
N ILE A 260 1.33 -13.93 -10.60
CA ILE A 260 0.30 -13.23 -11.35
C ILE A 260 0.58 -13.39 -12.85
N HIS A 261 -0.34 -14.01 -13.58
CA HIS A 261 -0.20 -14.40 -14.98
C HIS A 261 -1.55 -14.46 -15.68
N TYR A 262 -1.56 -14.41 -17.02
CA TYR A 262 -2.79 -14.67 -17.77
C TYR A 262 -3.11 -16.17 -17.80
N ASN A 263 -4.40 -16.48 -17.87
CA ASN A 263 -4.84 -17.83 -18.22
C ASN A 263 -4.61 -18.07 -19.73
N GLY A 264 -3.50 -18.72 -20.08
CA GLY A 264 -3.06 -18.85 -21.46
C GLY A 264 -2.42 -17.55 -21.99
N LEU A 265 -2.59 -17.25 -23.27
CA LEU A 265 -2.04 -16.04 -23.90
C LEU A 265 -3.13 -14.98 -24.09
N CYS A 266 -2.86 -13.74 -23.68
CA CYS A 266 -3.75 -12.60 -23.93
C CYS A 266 -3.49 -11.97 -25.31
N GLU A 267 -3.89 -12.69 -26.36
CA GLU A 267 -3.69 -12.27 -27.76
C GLU A 267 -4.88 -11.50 -28.35
N LYS A 268 -4.66 -10.84 -29.49
CA LYS A 268 -5.71 -10.10 -30.23
C LYS A 268 -6.98 -10.92 -30.52
N LYS A 269 -6.82 -12.22 -30.76
CA LYS A 269 -7.93 -13.13 -31.08
C LYS A 269 -8.80 -13.43 -29.85
N ASN A 270 -8.26 -13.24 -28.65
CA ASN A 270 -8.94 -13.46 -27.40
C ASN A 270 -9.69 -12.18 -27.03
N GLN A 271 -11.02 -12.18 -27.20
CA GLN A 271 -11.86 -11.02 -26.88
C GLN A 271 -11.91 -10.72 -25.37
N THR A 272 -11.53 -11.69 -24.54
CA THR A 272 -11.44 -11.57 -23.09
C THR A 272 -10.13 -12.20 -22.62
N CYS A 273 -9.48 -11.55 -21.66
CA CYS A 273 -8.31 -12.10 -20.97
C CYS A 273 -8.62 -12.25 -19.49
N GLU A 274 -8.23 -13.39 -18.93
CA GLU A 274 -8.34 -13.68 -17.50
C GLU A 274 -6.96 -13.56 -16.87
N LEU A 275 -6.83 -12.71 -15.85
CA LEU A 275 -5.63 -12.58 -15.04
C LEU A 275 -5.81 -13.38 -13.76
N ILE A 276 -4.95 -14.38 -13.57
CA ILE A 276 -4.94 -15.27 -12.41
C ILE A 276 -3.96 -14.71 -11.37
N PHE A 277 -4.42 -14.65 -10.12
CA PHE A 277 -3.60 -14.44 -8.94
C PHE A 277 -3.48 -15.79 -8.22
N ASP A 278 -2.32 -16.42 -8.34
CA ASP A 278 -1.98 -17.65 -7.61
C ASP A 278 -1.07 -17.30 -6.44
N THR A 279 -1.53 -17.48 -5.21
CA THR A 279 -0.87 -16.97 -4.02
C THR A 279 -0.79 -18.00 -2.90
N GLU A 280 0.37 -18.07 -2.26
CA GLU A 280 0.55 -18.90 -1.06
C GLU A 280 0.05 -18.19 0.21
N GLU A 281 0.10 -16.86 0.20
CA GLU A 281 -0.35 -15.97 1.28
C GLU A 281 -1.64 -15.24 0.86
N PRO A 282 -2.64 -15.07 1.74
CA PRO A 282 -3.89 -14.42 1.37
C PRO A 282 -3.68 -12.98 0.88
N ILE A 283 -4.38 -12.62 -0.20
CA ILE A 283 -4.54 -11.23 -0.64
C ILE A 283 -5.89 -10.76 -0.10
N THR A 284 -5.97 -9.54 0.43
CA THR A 284 -7.24 -8.97 0.93
C THR A 284 -7.91 -8.07 -0.09
N TYR A 285 -7.13 -7.41 -0.94
CA TYR A 285 -7.62 -6.50 -1.95
C TYR A 285 -6.64 -6.45 -3.12
N ALA A 286 -7.16 -6.40 -4.35
CA ALA A 286 -6.39 -6.21 -5.56
C ALA A 286 -7.00 -5.10 -6.43
N LEU A 287 -6.14 -4.38 -7.15
CA LEU A 287 -6.48 -3.30 -8.07
C LEU A 287 -5.61 -3.43 -9.31
N VAL A 288 -6.22 -3.45 -10.49
CA VAL A 288 -5.51 -3.54 -11.77
C VAL A 288 -5.87 -2.35 -12.63
N LYS A 289 -4.88 -1.51 -12.94
CA LYS A 289 -5.01 -0.45 -13.95
C LYS A 289 -4.71 -1.06 -15.32
N VAL A 290 -5.64 -0.90 -16.24
CA VAL A 290 -5.57 -1.44 -17.60
C VAL A 290 -5.29 -0.32 -18.57
N PHE A 291 -4.22 -0.49 -19.34
CA PHE A 291 -3.88 0.37 -20.45
C PHE A 291 -4.12 -0.36 -21.76
N SER A 292 -4.55 0.40 -22.76
CA SER A 292 -4.93 -0.12 -24.06
C SER A 292 -4.20 0.56 -25.20
N ASN A 293 -3.87 -0.22 -26.21
CA ASN A 293 -3.29 0.29 -27.45
C ASN A 293 -3.66 -0.62 -28.63
N LEU A 294 -4.37 -0.05 -29.61
CA LEU A 294 -4.84 -0.77 -30.79
C LEU A 294 -3.69 -1.23 -31.70
N ASN A 295 -2.59 -0.46 -31.72
CA ASN A 295 -1.50 -0.60 -32.68
C ASN A 295 -0.48 -1.67 -32.29
N TYR A 296 -0.51 -2.17 -31.05
CA TYR A 296 0.45 -3.18 -30.57
C TYR A 296 -0.10 -4.59 -30.72
N ASN A 297 0.68 -5.48 -31.34
CA ASN A 297 0.30 -6.87 -31.63
C ASN A 297 1.15 -7.94 -30.93
N GLU A 298 2.28 -7.58 -30.32
CA GLU A 298 3.28 -8.53 -29.84
C GLU A 298 3.56 -8.38 -28.34
N PRO A 299 4.07 -9.44 -27.67
CA PRO A 299 4.56 -9.33 -26.29
C PRO A 299 5.62 -8.23 -26.19
N ARG A 300 5.41 -7.27 -25.29
CA ARG A 300 6.38 -6.17 -25.11
C ARG A 300 7.55 -6.68 -24.28
N THR A 301 8.72 -6.76 -24.90
CA THR A 301 9.94 -7.31 -24.28
C THR A 301 11.08 -6.30 -24.36
N ARG A 302 11.72 -5.97 -23.22
CA ARG A 302 12.84 -5.00 -23.17
C ARG A 302 14.14 -5.77 -23.00
N GLY A 303 14.88 -5.92 -24.10
CA GLY A 303 16.10 -6.73 -24.12
C GLY A 303 15.82 -8.20 -23.76
N LYS A 304 16.61 -8.78 -22.85
CA LYS A 304 16.44 -10.17 -22.37
C LYS A 304 15.36 -10.32 -21.29
N SER A 305 14.68 -9.25 -20.90
CA SER A 305 13.58 -9.32 -19.95
C SER A 305 12.27 -9.37 -20.75
N PRO A 306 11.73 -10.56 -21.04
CA PRO A 306 10.36 -10.62 -21.50
C PRO A 306 9.51 -10.03 -20.38
N GLY A 307 8.74 -8.98 -20.67
CA GLY A 307 7.66 -8.63 -19.76
C GLY A 307 6.79 -9.86 -19.55
N ARG A 308 6.14 -9.99 -18.39
CA ARG A 308 5.23 -11.12 -18.15
C ARG A 308 4.19 -11.14 -19.29
N GLY A 309 4.21 -12.20 -20.09
CA GLY A 309 3.33 -12.42 -21.24
C GLY A 309 2.10 -13.24 -20.85
#